data_AF-A0A6G7ZUU3-F1
#
_entry.id   AF-A0A6G7ZUU3-F1
#
_cell.length_a   1.000
_cell.length_b   1.000
_cell.length_c   1.000
_cell.angle_alpha   90.00
_cell.angle_beta   90.00
_cell.angle_gamma   90.00
#
_symmetry.space_group_name_H-M   'P 1'
#
loop_
_entity.id
_entity.type
_entity.pdbx_description
1 polymer ?
#
loop_
_entity_poly.entity_id
_entity_poly.type
_entity_poly.pdbx_seq_one_letter_code
_entity_poly.pdbx_strand_id
1 'polypeptide(L)'
;MLSAHQRRASSNSPTSAATTLHAAREFPLDQSGVPRLPHPKLQFGPWWIASETALSSLAYAMARAVGKTIEIVEAPQLFEPQSWHHHWTDDNAVVLSLARQGDGYLLRFPDLADFLLQPHASRISIIQRNASTDDATLEHLLIDQVLPRYLAHEGMLSLHASTLVIGGKCVLILGKSGAGKSTLSGFLAVRGHTLRSDDCTLVELDGSLALATPTYPSLRLLPDSIEALYPAGTDMRPMAHYSSKQRVVPQAVDTGLPTLPIDGFLVLDNAAPANAAPLTPMTAAESCLALIRHSFQLDPGDKRRMATHLHMCSEVARMLPACRLAYPRRYDAMTDVASLIEAHVSAMPIATAAHAPTPASGS
;
A
#
# COMPACT_ATOMS: atom_id res chain seq x y z
N MET A 1 20.72 44.78 61.95
CA MET A 1 21.65 44.53 60.83
C MET A 1 22.60 43.42 61.24
N LEU A 2 22.13 42.17 61.10
CA LEU A 2 22.69 40.99 61.76
C LEU A 2 23.59 40.17 60.82
N SER A 3 24.65 39.66 61.43
CA SER A 3 25.79 38.91 60.93
C SER A 3 25.48 37.48 60.46
N ALA A 4 26.41 36.95 59.65
CA ALA A 4 26.47 35.57 59.19
C ALA A 4 26.64 34.53 60.31
N HIS A 5 25.95 33.38 60.20
CA HIS A 5 26.50 32.05 60.51
C HIS A 5 25.60 30.87 60.02
N GLN A 6 26.21 30.03 59.17
CA GLN A 6 26.20 28.55 59.10
C GLN A 6 24.95 27.66 59.37
N ARG A 7 24.69 26.82 58.33
CA ARG A 7 24.34 25.37 58.32
C ARG A 7 22.96 24.90 58.81
N ARG A 8 22.23 24.22 57.91
CA ARG A 8 21.90 22.78 58.00
C ARG A 8 21.34 22.23 56.67
N ALA A 9 21.63 20.96 56.42
CA ALA A 9 21.33 20.20 55.22
C ALA A 9 19.84 19.89 55.05
N SER A 10 19.40 19.75 53.80
CA SER A 10 18.39 18.75 53.43
C SER A 10 18.60 18.35 51.96
N SER A 11 18.79 17.05 51.79
CA SER A 11 18.66 16.34 50.53
C SER A 11 17.25 16.54 49.97
N ASN A 12 17.13 16.81 48.67
CA ASN A 12 16.02 16.27 47.88
C ASN A 12 16.34 16.36 46.39
N SER A 13 16.46 15.19 45.79
CA SER A 13 16.48 14.90 44.37
C SER A 13 15.18 15.39 43.71
N PRO A 14 15.19 15.99 42.50
CA PRO A 14 13.97 16.14 41.72
C PRO A 14 13.72 14.88 40.89
N THR A 15 12.53 14.37 41.10
CA THR A 15 11.89 13.15 40.66
C THR A 15 11.81 13.01 39.14
N SER A 16 12.10 11.81 38.67
CA SER A 16 11.83 11.32 37.31
C SER A 16 10.32 11.40 37.02
N ALA A 17 9.93 12.17 36.00
CA ALA A 17 8.61 12.07 35.41
C ALA A 17 8.60 10.86 34.46
N ALA A 18 8.25 9.70 35.00
CA ALA A 18 8.03 8.48 34.23
C ALA A 18 6.81 8.67 33.33
N THR A 19 7.05 8.72 32.01
CA THR A 19 6.01 8.61 30.99
C THR A 19 5.36 7.24 31.14
N THR A 20 4.13 7.22 31.62
CA THR A 20 3.36 5.97 31.76
C THR A 20 2.98 5.51 30.35
N LEU A 21 3.65 4.48 29.84
CA LEU A 21 3.14 3.70 28.70
C LEU A 21 1.77 3.15 29.10
N HIS A 22 0.72 3.59 28.41
CA HIS A 22 -0.59 2.94 28.54
C HIS A 22 -0.47 1.49 28.08
N ALA A 23 -0.68 0.56 29.01
CA ALA A 23 -0.81 -0.86 28.72
C ALA A 23 -1.85 -1.08 27.61
N ALA A 24 -1.54 -1.99 26.67
CA ALA A 24 -2.50 -2.44 25.68
C ALA A 24 -3.79 -2.89 26.39
N ARG A 25 -4.94 -2.34 26.00
CA ARG A 25 -6.23 -2.80 26.52
C ARG A 25 -6.42 -4.26 26.08
N GLU A 26 -6.46 -5.18 27.04
CA GLU A 26 -6.85 -6.57 26.76
C GLU A 26 -8.35 -6.58 26.42
N PHE A 27 -8.68 -7.04 25.21
CA PHE A 27 -10.07 -7.17 24.77
C PHE A 27 -10.61 -8.57 25.08
N PRO A 28 -11.87 -8.71 25.54
CA PRO A 28 -12.45 -10.01 25.86
C PRO A 28 -12.48 -10.92 24.62
N LEU A 29 -11.99 -12.15 24.71
CA LEU A 29 -12.03 -13.11 23.61
C LEU A 29 -13.47 -13.62 23.37
N ASP A 30 -13.83 -13.90 22.12
CA ASP A 30 -15.03 -14.65 21.77
C ASP A 30 -14.84 -16.16 21.97
N GLN A 31 -15.89 -16.95 21.71
CA GLN A 31 -15.88 -18.41 21.91
C GLN A 31 -14.86 -19.16 21.03
N SER A 32 -14.24 -18.48 20.04
CA SER A 32 -13.20 -19.02 19.18
C SER A 32 -11.79 -18.53 19.55
N GLY A 33 -11.66 -17.76 20.63
CA GLY A 33 -10.38 -17.19 21.07
C GLY A 33 -9.99 -15.90 20.34
N VAL A 34 -10.95 -15.21 19.70
CA VAL A 34 -10.70 -13.98 18.95
C VAL A 34 -11.13 -12.76 19.78
N PRO A 35 -10.28 -11.72 19.96
CA PRO A 35 -10.67 -10.53 20.72
C PRO A 35 -11.93 -9.86 20.15
N ARG A 36 -12.93 -9.60 21.01
CA ARG A 36 -14.12 -8.79 20.72
C ARG A 36 -13.71 -7.31 20.70
N LEU A 37 -13.51 -6.81 19.50
CA LEU A 37 -13.24 -5.40 19.25
C LEU A 37 -14.57 -4.65 19.06
N PRO A 38 -14.67 -3.37 19.46
CA PRO A 38 -15.89 -2.57 19.34
C PRO A 38 -16.27 -2.21 17.89
N HIS A 39 -15.43 -2.52 16.90
CA HIS A 39 -15.61 -2.15 15.49
C HIS A 39 -15.65 -3.39 14.59
N PRO A 40 -16.41 -3.35 13.47
CA PRO A 40 -16.42 -4.43 12.50
C PRO A 40 -15.03 -4.60 11.89
N LYS A 41 -14.57 -5.84 11.73
CA LYS A 41 -13.26 -6.09 11.15
C LYS A 41 -13.32 -5.96 9.62
N LEU A 42 -12.55 -5.01 9.11
CA LEU A 42 -12.34 -4.78 7.68
C LEU A 42 -11.15 -5.60 7.19
N GLN A 43 -11.05 -5.81 5.88
CA GLN A 43 -9.96 -6.55 5.27
C GLN A 43 -9.05 -5.65 4.44
N PHE A 44 -7.73 -5.83 4.59
CA PHE A 44 -6.71 -5.25 3.71
C PHE A 44 -5.71 -6.34 3.35
N GLY A 45 -5.90 -6.97 2.19
CA GLY A 45 -5.15 -8.18 1.81
C GLY A 45 -5.32 -9.30 2.86
N PRO A 46 -4.23 -9.88 3.40
CA PRO A 46 -4.34 -10.95 4.39
C PRO A 46 -4.59 -10.44 5.82
N TRP A 47 -4.63 -9.12 6.05
CA TRP A 47 -4.71 -8.51 7.38
C TRP A 47 -6.13 -8.10 7.75
N TRP A 48 -6.43 -8.19 9.05
CA TRP A 48 -7.63 -7.60 9.63
C TRP A 48 -7.34 -6.17 10.05
N ILE A 49 -8.25 -5.26 9.74
CA ILE A 49 -8.20 -3.88 10.18
C ILE A 49 -9.37 -3.63 11.12
N ALA A 50 -9.06 -3.26 12.36
CA ALA A 50 -10.04 -2.78 13.32
C ALA A 50 -9.85 -1.27 13.46
N SER A 51 -10.85 -0.48 13.11
CA SER A 51 -10.70 0.98 13.04
C SER A 51 -11.84 1.71 13.74
N GLU A 52 -11.48 2.70 14.55
CA GLU A 52 -12.40 3.72 15.07
C GLU A 52 -12.83 4.72 13.99
N THR A 53 -11.99 4.88 12.95
CA THR A 53 -12.26 5.71 11.77
C THR A 53 -12.98 4.89 10.70
N ALA A 54 -13.96 5.49 10.02
CA ALA A 54 -14.64 4.82 8.92
C ALA A 54 -13.69 4.64 7.71
N LEU A 55 -13.52 3.40 7.24
CA LEU A 55 -12.73 3.06 6.05
C LEU A 55 -13.64 2.40 5.01
N SER A 56 -14.47 3.23 4.39
CA SER A 56 -15.60 2.86 3.55
C SER A 56 -15.23 2.17 2.22
N SER A 57 -13.96 2.19 1.84
CA SER A 57 -13.40 1.53 0.65
C SER A 57 -12.95 0.10 0.93
N LEU A 58 -12.82 -0.28 2.19
CA LEU A 58 -12.47 -1.64 2.59
C LEU A 58 -13.72 -2.50 2.75
N ALA A 59 -13.64 -3.74 2.31
CA ALA A 59 -14.72 -4.70 2.50
C ALA A 59 -14.75 -5.22 3.93
N TYR A 60 -15.95 -5.54 4.42
CA TYR A 60 -16.10 -6.38 5.61
C TYR A 60 -15.55 -7.77 5.32
N ALA A 61 -14.75 -8.29 6.23
CA ALA A 61 -14.14 -9.61 6.06
C ALA A 61 -15.22 -10.71 6.06
N MET A 62 -15.45 -11.32 4.89
CA MET A 62 -16.43 -12.40 4.71
C MET A 62 -15.87 -13.80 5.01
N ALA A 63 -14.54 -13.94 5.14
CA ALA A 63 -13.83 -15.19 5.44
C ALA A 63 -12.58 -14.93 6.29
N ARG A 64 -12.00 -15.98 6.90
CA ARG A 64 -10.84 -15.92 7.79
C ARG A 64 -9.66 -15.21 7.12
N ALA A 65 -9.46 -13.92 7.37
CA ALA A 65 -8.14 -13.33 7.21
C ALA A 65 -7.18 -14.06 8.17
N VAL A 66 -6.02 -14.43 7.66
CA VAL A 66 -5.04 -15.28 8.37
C VAL A 66 -4.00 -14.41 9.09
N GLY A 67 -3.95 -13.11 8.79
CA GLY A 67 -2.98 -12.17 9.35
C GLY A 67 -3.33 -11.65 10.74
N LYS A 68 -2.40 -10.87 11.32
CA LYS A 68 -2.64 -10.15 12.58
C LYS A 68 -3.70 -9.07 12.37
N THR A 69 -4.28 -8.60 13.47
CA THR A 69 -5.17 -7.43 13.44
C THR A 69 -4.35 -6.16 13.65
N ILE A 70 -4.51 -5.18 12.75
CA ILE A 70 -4.00 -3.83 12.93
C ILE A 70 -5.12 -2.97 13.50
N GLU A 71 -4.86 -2.35 14.64
CA GLU A 71 -5.76 -1.38 15.26
C GLU A 71 -5.46 0.02 14.75
N ILE A 72 -6.49 0.72 14.26
CA ILE A 72 -6.44 2.12 13.89
C ILE A 72 -7.32 2.89 14.88
N VAL A 73 -6.70 3.75 15.69
CA VAL A 73 -7.37 4.49 16.76
C VAL A 73 -7.16 5.99 16.63
N GLU A 74 -8.11 6.77 17.11
CA GLU A 74 -7.92 8.20 17.29
C GLU A 74 -7.36 8.47 18.68
N ALA A 75 -6.10 8.94 18.73
CA ALA A 75 -5.42 9.23 19.99
C ALA A 75 -4.74 10.61 19.90
N PRO A 76 -5.52 11.71 19.92
CA PRO A 76 -4.99 13.05 19.73
C PRO A 76 -3.90 13.36 20.75
N GLN A 77 -2.70 13.63 20.25
CA GLN A 77 -1.54 13.98 21.06
C GLN A 77 -0.63 14.86 20.22
N LEU A 78 -0.44 16.11 20.66
CA LEU A 78 0.55 17.00 20.03
C LEU A 78 1.94 16.43 20.27
N PHE A 79 2.62 16.13 19.18
CA PHE A 79 3.92 15.50 19.20
C PHE A 79 4.82 16.10 18.12
N GLU A 80 5.95 16.66 18.53
CA GLU A 80 6.99 17.16 17.63
C GLU A 80 8.25 16.29 17.77
N PRO A 81 8.76 15.69 16.68
CA PRO A 81 9.97 14.89 16.74
C PRO A 81 11.19 15.77 16.94
N GLN A 82 12.22 15.23 17.60
CA GLN A 82 13.51 15.92 17.73
C GLN A 82 14.20 16.13 16.38
N SER A 83 14.02 15.19 15.45
CA SER A 83 14.56 15.27 14.09
C SER A 83 13.73 14.49 13.09
N TRP A 84 13.62 15.04 11.88
CA TRP A 84 13.10 14.33 10.72
C TRP A 84 14.17 13.44 10.11
N HIS A 85 13.82 12.19 9.85
CA HIS A 85 14.73 11.17 9.34
C HIS A 85 14.63 11.04 7.81
N HIS A 86 13.46 11.32 7.24
CA HIS A 86 13.26 11.29 5.79
C HIS A 86 12.10 12.20 5.37
N HIS A 87 12.20 12.73 4.15
CA HIS A 87 11.13 13.48 3.49
C HIS A 87 10.92 12.92 2.09
N TRP A 88 9.67 12.60 1.76
CA TRP A 88 9.26 12.38 0.38
C TRP A 88 8.80 13.72 -0.19
N THR A 89 9.22 14.01 -1.42
CA THR A 89 8.87 15.25 -2.11
C THR A 89 8.18 14.98 -3.44
N ASP A 90 7.30 15.90 -3.82
CA ASP A 90 6.68 16.00 -5.15
C ASP A 90 6.81 17.45 -5.62
N ASP A 91 7.35 17.69 -6.81
CA ASP A 91 7.69 19.03 -7.33
C ASP A 91 8.38 19.96 -6.31
N ASN A 92 9.34 19.41 -5.55
CA ASN A 92 10.10 20.05 -4.47
C ASN A 92 9.30 20.41 -3.20
N ALA A 93 8.00 20.13 -3.14
CA ALA A 93 7.20 20.25 -1.93
C ALA A 93 7.30 18.96 -1.11
N VAL A 94 7.42 19.07 0.22
CA VAL A 94 7.37 17.90 1.11
C VAL A 94 5.94 17.41 1.19
N VAL A 95 5.70 16.15 0.81
CA VAL A 95 4.37 15.51 0.83
C VAL A 95 4.21 14.54 1.99
N LEU A 96 5.33 14.04 2.53
CA LEU A 96 5.35 13.14 3.68
C LEU A 96 6.70 13.27 4.39
N SER A 97 6.67 13.28 5.72
CA SER A 97 7.87 13.24 6.56
C SER A 97 7.82 12.04 7.50
N LEU A 98 8.99 11.44 7.76
CA LEU A 98 9.18 10.35 8.70
C LEU A 98 10.09 10.79 9.83
N ALA A 99 9.72 10.49 11.06
CA ALA A 99 10.64 10.46 12.20
C ALA A 99 10.57 9.11 12.92
N ARG A 100 11.70 8.62 13.43
CA ARG A 100 11.72 7.51 14.38
C ARG A 100 11.39 8.04 15.77
N GLN A 101 10.49 7.37 16.48
CA GLN A 101 10.01 7.80 17.79
C GLN A 101 9.94 6.62 18.75
N GLY A 102 10.92 6.50 19.66
CA GLY A 102 11.03 5.34 20.52
C GLY A 102 11.15 4.05 19.71
N ASP A 103 10.18 3.14 19.87
CA ASP A 103 10.04 1.89 19.13
C ASP A 103 9.05 1.98 17.95
N GLY A 104 8.57 3.19 17.62
CA GLY A 104 7.62 3.47 16.56
C GLY A 104 8.11 4.50 15.54
N TYR A 105 7.18 4.89 14.66
CA TYR A 105 7.44 5.80 13.55
C TYR A 105 6.35 6.86 13.46
N LEU A 106 6.73 8.12 13.42
CA LEU A 106 5.85 9.23 13.11
C LEU A 106 5.84 9.46 11.60
N LEU A 107 4.66 9.44 10.99
CA LEU A 107 4.40 9.92 9.64
C LEU A 107 3.62 11.24 9.70
N ARG A 108 4.16 12.29 9.11
CA ARG A 108 3.50 13.60 8.99
C ARG A 108 3.20 13.91 7.53
N PHE A 109 1.92 14.12 7.24
CA PHE A 109 1.45 14.67 5.97
C PHE A 109 1.18 16.16 6.20
N PRO A 110 2.04 17.06 5.69
CA PRO A 110 1.95 18.49 5.98
C PRO A 110 0.55 19.05 5.73
N ASP A 111 0.06 19.86 6.67
CA ASP A 111 -1.27 20.47 6.65
C ASP A 111 -2.45 19.48 6.63
N LEU A 112 -2.22 18.16 6.73
CA LEU A 112 -3.25 17.14 6.61
C LEU A 112 -3.46 16.36 7.90
N ALA A 113 -2.51 15.50 8.27
CA ALA A 113 -2.62 14.60 9.42
C ALA A 113 -1.27 13.99 9.81
N ASP A 114 -1.15 13.60 11.08
CA ASP A 114 -0.02 12.87 11.63
C ASP A 114 -0.46 11.51 12.17
N PHE A 115 0.35 10.49 11.87
CA PHE A 115 0.12 9.11 12.27
C PHE A 115 1.32 8.57 13.04
N LEU A 116 1.08 7.99 14.21
CA LEU A 116 2.08 7.22 14.95
C LEU A 116 1.88 5.74 14.69
N LEU A 117 2.85 5.11 14.05
CA LEU A 117 2.87 3.68 13.74
C LEU A 117 3.66 2.96 14.84
N GLN A 118 3.02 1.97 15.45
CA GLN A 118 3.59 1.14 16.53
C GLN A 118 3.52 -0.32 16.11
N PRO A 119 4.50 -0.81 15.31
CA PRO A 119 4.52 -2.18 14.79
C PRO A 119 4.41 -3.25 15.89
N HIS A 120 5.14 -3.08 17.00
CA HIS A 120 5.12 -4.02 18.13
C HIS A 120 3.74 -4.15 18.80
N ALA A 121 2.94 -3.08 18.77
CA ALA A 121 1.60 -3.05 19.34
C ALA A 121 0.51 -3.38 18.30
N SER A 122 0.88 -3.71 17.06
CA SER A 122 -0.07 -3.87 15.94
C SER A 122 -1.01 -2.66 15.78
N ARG A 123 -0.51 -1.43 15.99
CA ARG A 123 -1.34 -0.23 16.09
C ARG A 123 -0.86 0.92 15.21
N ILE A 124 -1.83 1.69 14.71
CA ILE A 124 -1.68 2.98 14.04
C ILE A 124 -2.57 3.97 14.79
N SER A 125 -1.98 5.05 15.29
CA SER A 125 -2.71 6.10 16.00
C SER A 125 -2.77 7.36 15.15
N ILE A 126 -3.97 7.91 14.96
CA ILE A 126 -4.16 9.24 14.38
C ILE A 126 -3.95 10.23 15.52
N ILE A 127 -2.80 10.90 15.54
CA ILE A 127 -2.40 11.76 16.65
C ILE A 127 -2.69 13.23 16.40
N GLN A 128 -2.80 13.62 15.13
CA GLN A 128 -3.22 14.94 14.72
C GLN A 128 -3.97 14.85 13.39
N ARG A 129 -5.05 15.63 13.27
CA ARG A 129 -5.81 15.83 12.04
C ARG A 129 -6.08 17.33 11.90
N ASN A 130 -5.71 17.92 10.76
CA ASN A 130 -6.08 19.30 10.47
C ASN A 130 -7.61 19.41 10.34
N ALA A 131 -8.19 20.51 10.83
CA ALA A 131 -9.61 20.79 10.71
C ALA A 131 -10.11 20.81 9.25
N SER A 132 -9.25 21.13 8.29
CA SER A 132 -9.58 21.08 6.85
C SER A 132 -9.53 19.69 6.24
N THR A 133 -8.96 18.70 6.93
CA THR A 133 -8.85 17.32 6.43
C THR A 133 -10.20 16.62 6.61
N ASP A 134 -10.91 16.38 5.51
CA ASP A 134 -12.16 15.61 5.49
C ASP A 134 -11.93 14.10 5.64
N ASP A 135 -13.02 13.36 5.85
CA ASP A 135 -12.96 11.91 6.09
C ASP A 135 -12.43 11.14 4.88
N ALA A 136 -12.79 11.58 3.66
CA ALA A 136 -12.28 10.99 2.42
C ALA A 136 -10.75 11.09 2.33
N THR A 137 -10.19 12.24 2.70
CA THR A 137 -8.74 12.45 2.73
C THR A 137 -8.08 11.62 3.81
N LEU A 138 -8.66 11.58 5.02
CA LEU A 138 -8.12 10.77 6.10
C LEU A 138 -8.09 9.28 5.71
N GLU A 139 -9.19 8.78 5.15
CA GLU A 139 -9.29 7.42 4.62
C GLU A 139 -8.23 7.18 3.54
N HIS A 140 -8.08 8.10 2.58
CA HIS A 140 -7.05 8.04 1.55
C HIS A 140 -5.63 7.93 2.14
N LEU A 141 -5.27 8.77 3.11
CA LEU A 141 -3.97 8.71 3.76
C LEU A 141 -3.77 7.36 4.45
N LEU A 142 -4.78 6.85 5.17
CA LEU A 142 -4.70 5.57 5.86
C LEU A 142 -4.52 4.40 4.90
N ILE A 143 -5.40 4.24 3.91
CA ILE A 143 -5.43 3.03 3.07
C ILE A 143 -4.40 3.05 1.94
N ASP A 144 -4.04 4.22 1.42
CA ASP A 144 -3.15 4.33 0.26
C ASP A 144 -1.72 4.71 0.61
N GLN A 145 -1.48 5.24 1.81
CA GLN A 145 -0.15 5.72 2.21
C GLN A 145 0.36 5.03 3.48
N VAL A 146 -0.46 4.99 4.54
CA VAL A 146 -0.01 4.49 5.84
C VAL A 146 0.00 2.96 5.88
N LEU A 147 -1.13 2.30 5.59
CA LEU A 147 -1.24 0.83 5.63
C LEU A 147 -0.23 0.11 4.72
N PRO A 148 -0.04 0.52 3.44
CA PRO A 148 0.96 -0.12 2.58
C PRO A 148 2.40 -0.04 3.15
N ARG A 149 2.75 1.08 3.80
CA ARG A 149 4.07 1.25 4.45
C ARG A 149 4.17 0.45 5.74
N TYR A 150 3.09 0.39 6.52
CA TYR A 150 3.03 -0.45 7.70
C TYR A 150 3.29 -1.93 7.35
N LEU A 151 2.63 -2.44 6.30
CA LEU A 151 2.84 -3.81 5.83
C LEU A 151 4.23 -4.05 5.24
N ALA A 152 4.81 -3.05 4.56
CA ALA A 152 6.21 -3.10 4.16
C ALA A 152 7.15 -3.23 5.38
N HIS A 153 6.83 -2.56 6.49
CA HIS A 153 7.54 -2.74 7.75
C HIS A 153 7.30 -4.11 8.40
N GLU A 154 6.15 -4.75 8.21
CA GLU A 154 5.93 -6.14 8.63
C GLU A 154 6.65 -7.17 7.74
N GLY A 155 7.39 -6.72 6.72
CA GLY A 155 8.24 -7.57 5.87
C GLY A 155 7.58 -7.98 4.55
N MET A 156 6.39 -7.48 4.23
CA MET A 156 5.72 -7.73 2.96
C MET A 156 6.36 -6.91 1.84
N LEU A 157 6.45 -7.45 0.62
CA LEU A 157 6.76 -6.64 -0.56
C LEU A 157 5.49 -5.90 -1.01
N SER A 158 5.35 -4.64 -0.61
CA SER A 158 4.18 -3.80 -0.92
C SER A 158 4.44 -2.95 -2.16
N LEU A 159 3.80 -3.26 -3.28
CA LEU A 159 3.98 -2.58 -4.56
C LEU A 159 2.86 -1.59 -4.85
N HIS A 160 3.24 -0.39 -5.29
CA HIS A 160 2.34 0.58 -5.89
C HIS A 160 1.98 0.18 -7.33
N ALA A 161 1.07 -0.79 -7.44
CA ALA A 161 0.68 -1.44 -8.68
C ALA A 161 -0.82 -1.72 -8.73
N SER A 162 -1.38 -1.68 -9.94
CA SER A 162 -2.70 -2.26 -10.21
C SER A 162 -2.54 -3.75 -10.51
N THR A 163 -3.43 -4.60 -9.98
CA THR A 163 -3.47 -6.04 -10.27
C THR A 163 -4.71 -6.36 -11.10
N LEU A 164 -4.51 -6.98 -12.26
CA LEU A 164 -5.60 -7.46 -13.11
C LEU A 164 -5.48 -8.94 -13.41
N VAL A 165 -6.63 -9.60 -13.59
CA VAL A 165 -6.72 -10.92 -14.21
C VAL A 165 -7.19 -10.74 -15.65
N ILE A 166 -6.32 -11.05 -16.60
CA ILE A 166 -6.53 -10.92 -18.05
C ILE A 166 -6.39 -12.31 -18.67
N GLY A 167 -7.48 -12.84 -19.24
CA GLY A 167 -7.47 -14.18 -19.83
C GLY A 167 -7.03 -15.29 -18.85
N GLY A 168 -7.37 -15.15 -17.56
CA GLY A 168 -6.98 -16.09 -16.50
C GLY A 168 -5.57 -15.89 -15.92
N LYS A 169 -4.82 -14.89 -16.39
CA LYS A 169 -3.46 -14.59 -15.92
C LYS A 169 -3.43 -13.33 -15.05
N CYS A 170 -2.75 -13.39 -13.91
CA CYS A 170 -2.55 -12.28 -12.99
C CYS A 170 -1.36 -11.42 -13.46
N VAL A 171 -1.62 -10.16 -13.76
CA VAL A 171 -0.62 -9.21 -14.26
C VAL A 171 -0.62 -7.96 -13.40
N LEU A 172 0.59 -7.50 -13.05
CA LEU A 172 0.77 -6.24 -12.34
C LEU A 172 1.06 -5.11 -13.33
N ILE A 173 0.46 -3.94 -13.12
CA ILE A 173 0.76 -2.71 -13.85
C ILE A 173 1.41 -1.72 -12.89
N LEU A 174 2.69 -1.43 -13.11
CA LEU A 174 3.51 -0.48 -12.36
C LEU A 174 3.76 0.77 -13.20
N GLY A 175 4.20 1.85 -12.55
CA GLY A 175 4.41 3.13 -13.19
C GLY A 175 4.36 4.28 -12.20
N LYS A 176 4.95 5.41 -12.58
CA LYS A 176 4.97 6.62 -11.74
C LYS A 176 3.55 7.12 -11.44
N SER A 177 3.40 7.96 -10.42
CA SER A 177 2.17 8.73 -10.25
C SER A 177 1.89 9.51 -11.54
N GLY A 178 0.62 9.58 -11.94
CA GLY A 178 0.22 10.22 -13.20
C GLY A 178 0.54 9.42 -14.49
N ALA A 179 1.22 8.27 -14.41
CA ALA A 179 1.54 7.43 -15.57
C ALA A 179 0.32 6.69 -16.17
N GLY A 180 -0.91 7.04 -15.77
CA GLY A 180 -2.15 6.44 -16.29
C GLY A 180 -2.41 4.99 -15.89
N LYS A 181 -1.81 4.49 -14.79
CA LYS A 181 -2.05 3.11 -14.29
C LYS A 181 -3.54 2.85 -14.06
N SER A 182 -4.16 3.62 -13.17
CA SER A 182 -5.57 3.49 -12.82
C SER A 182 -6.48 3.66 -14.04
N THR A 183 -6.17 4.60 -14.96
CA THR A 183 -6.93 4.81 -16.19
C THR A 183 -6.84 3.58 -17.13
N LEU A 184 -5.64 3.04 -17.34
CA LEU A 184 -5.45 1.84 -18.17
C LEU A 184 -6.10 0.61 -17.54
N SER A 185 -5.95 0.43 -16.23
CA SER A 185 -6.59 -0.64 -15.46
C SER A 185 -8.12 -0.54 -15.52
N GLY A 186 -8.67 0.68 -15.42
CA GLY A 186 -10.09 0.95 -15.58
C GLY A 186 -10.61 0.60 -16.97
N PHE A 187 -9.87 0.98 -18.02
CA PHE A 187 -10.24 0.62 -19.39
C PHE A 187 -10.19 -0.89 -19.65
N LEU A 188 -9.17 -1.59 -19.13
CA LEU A 188 -9.10 -3.05 -19.18
C LEU A 188 -10.28 -3.69 -18.41
N ALA A 189 -10.68 -3.12 -17.27
CA ALA A 189 -11.84 -3.60 -16.52
C ALA A 189 -13.15 -3.42 -17.31
N VAL A 190 -13.34 -2.27 -17.99
CA VAL A 190 -14.48 -2.02 -18.88
C VAL A 190 -14.52 -3.02 -20.05
N ARG A 191 -13.36 -3.50 -20.51
CA ARG A 191 -13.23 -4.55 -21.53
C ARG A 191 -13.51 -5.97 -21.02
N GLY A 192 -13.86 -6.13 -19.75
CA GLY A 192 -14.27 -7.41 -19.15
C GLY A 192 -13.17 -8.14 -18.38
N HIS A 193 -12.00 -7.54 -18.20
CA HIS A 193 -10.95 -8.11 -17.34
C HIS A 193 -11.25 -7.81 -15.86
N THR A 194 -10.77 -8.65 -14.95
CA THR A 194 -11.06 -8.48 -13.51
C THR A 194 -10.01 -7.61 -12.85
N LEU A 195 -10.40 -6.43 -12.34
CA LEU A 195 -9.55 -5.65 -11.45
C LEU A 195 -9.56 -6.28 -10.05
N ARG A 196 -8.39 -6.60 -9.52
CA ARG A 196 -8.23 -7.20 -8.19
C ARG A 196 -7.80 -6.18 -7.14
N SER A 197 -6.90 -5.27 -7.50
CA SER A 197 -6.53 -4.14 -6.67
C SER A 197 -6.00 -3.00 -7.52
N ASP A 198 -6.09 -1.79 -6.98
CA ASP A 198 -5.32 -0.64 -7.46
C ASP A 198 -4.52 -0.05 -6.30
N ASP A 199 -3.49 0.72 -6.63
CA ASP A 199 -2.59 1.43 -5.71
C ASP A 199 -1.73 0.62 -4.75
N CYS A 200 -2.17 -0.55 -4.28
CA CYS A 200 -1.38 -1.42 -3.42
C CYS A 200 -1.62 -2.89 -3.74
N THR A 201 -0.54 -3.61 -4.06
CA THR A 201 -0.53 -5.05 -4.23
C THR A 201 0.56 -5.63 -3.34
N LEU A 202 0.19 -6.59 -2.50
CA LEU A 202 1.15 -7.29 -1.66
C LEU A 202 1.70 -8.48 -2.44
N VAL A 203 3.02 -8.60 -2.47
CA VAL A 203 3.71 -9.71 -3.13
C VAL A 203 4.43 -10.54 -2.07
N GLU A 204 4.28 -11.85 -2.19
CA GLU A 204 5.00 -12.83 -1.39
C GLU A 204 5.68 -13.85 -2.31
N LEU A 205 6.76 -14.43 -1.82
CA LEU A 205 7.48 -15.51 -2.51
C LEU A 205 7.10 -16.83 -1.86
N ASP A 206 6.53 -17.74 -2.63
CA ASP A 206 6.22 -19.11 -2.22
C ASP A 206 6.97 -20.10 -3.12
N GLY A 207 8.14 -20.52 -2.64
CA GLY A 207 9.04 -21.41 -3.39
C GLY A 207 9.48 -20.81 -4.72
N SER A 208 8.88 -21.28 -5.82
CA SER A 208 9.16 -20.84 -7.19
C SER A 208 8.14 -19.85 -7.74
N LEU A 209 7.12 -19.49 -6.96
CA LEU A 209 6.06 -18.58 -7.35
C LEU A 209 6.20 -17.24 -6.63
N ALA A 210 5.94 -16.17 -7.37
CA ALA A 210 5.57 -14.89 -6.78
C ALA A 210 4.05 -14.83 -6.75
N LEU A 211 3.46 -14.60 -5.57
CA LEU A 211 2.02 -14.52 -5.39
C LEU A 211 1.61 -13.09 -5.08
N ALA A 212 0.55 -12.61 -5.73
CA ALA A 212 -0.09 -11.33 -5.46
C ALA A 212 -1.30 -11.55 -4.55
N THR A 213 -1.32 -10.87 -3.42
CA THR A 213 -2.51 -10.71 -2.59
C THR A 213 -3.08 -9.30 -2.81
N PRO A 214 -4.25 -9.18 -3.46
CA PRO A 214 -4.88 -7.89 -3.69
C PRO A 214 -5.35 -7.27 -2.37
N THR A 215 -5.31 -5.94 -2.26
CA THR A 215 -5.66 -5.24 -1.02
C THR A 215 -7.12 -4.81 -1.00
N TYR A 216 -7.53 -4.01 -1.98
CA TYR A 216 -8.91 -3.60 -2.20
C TYR A 216 -9.12 -3.11 -3.65
N PRO A 217 -10.30 -3.34 -4.26
CA PRO A 217 -10.53 -3.11 -5.69
C PRO A 217 -11.21 -1.76 -5.99
N SER A 218 -10.60 -0.64 -5.64
CA SER A 218 -11.11 0.70 -5.99
C SER A 218 -10.09 1.47 -6.83
N LEU A 219 -10.55 2.08 -7.93
CA LEU A 219 -9.72 2.94 -8.79
C LEU A 219 -9.83 4.38 -8.34
N ARG A 220 -8.74 5.15 -8.52
CA ARG A 220 -8.72 6.61 -8.35
C ARG A 220 -8.51 7.30 -9.69
N LEU A 221 -9.60 7.83 -10.26
CA LEU A 221 -9.63 8.35 -11.62
C LEU A 221 -9.92 9.85 -11.63
N LEU A 222 -9.36 10.54 -12.62
CA LEU A 222 -9.74 11.91 -12.91
C LEU A 222 -11.14 11.95 -13.53
N PRO A 223 -11.90 13.05 -13.38
CA PRO A 223 -13.26 13.14 -13.94
C PRO A 223 -13.36 12.85 -15.44
N ASP A 224 -12.38 13.30 -16.23
CA ASP A 224 -12.32 13.05 -17.68
C ASP A 224 -12.09 11.57 -18.01
N SER A 225 -11.28 10.87 -17.21
CA SER A 225 -11.13 9.41 -17.32
C SER A 225 -12.44 8.70 -16.98
N ILE A 226 -13.22 9.21 -16.03
CA ILE A 226 -14.49 8.58 -15.67
C ILE A 226 -15.52 8.77 -16.78
N GLU A 227 -15.63 9.99 -17.30
CA GLU A 227 -16.51 10.32 -18.42
C GLU A 227 -16.21 9.49 -19.68
N ALA A 228 -14.92 9.24 -19.95
CA ALA A 228 -14.49 8.45 -21.10
C ALA A 228 -14.74 6.94 -20.94
N LEU A 229 -14.69 6.42 -19.70
CA LEU A 229 -14.62 4.98 -19.43
C LEU A 229 -15.93 4.38 -18.90
N TYR A 230 -16.71 5.15 -18.15
CA TYR A 230 -17.84 4.64 -17.38
C TYR A 230 -19.16 5.28 -17.83
N PRO A 231 -20.29 4.56 -17.70
CA PRO A 231 -21.59 5.12 -18.03
C PRO A 231 -21.95 6.30 -17.12
N ALA A 232 -22.75 7.22 -17.65
CA ALA A 232 -23.31 8.32 -16.87
C ALA A 232 -24.07 7.79 -15.64
N GLY A 233 -23.89 8.45 -14.49
CA GLY A 233 -24.49 8.04 -13.22
C GLY A 233 -23.74 6.93 -12.48
N THR A 234 -22.51 6.58 -12.91
CA THR A 234 -21.61 5.74 -12.12
C THR A 234 -21.40 6.35 -10.73
N ASP A 235 -21.50 5.51 -9.70
CA ASP A 235 -21.27 5.95 -8.32
C ASP A 235 -19.81 6.38 -8.13
N MET A 236 -19.65 7.57 -7.60
CA MET A 236 -18.35 8.23 -7.43
C MET A 236 -18.28 8.81 -6.03
N ARG A 237 -17.11 8.68 -5.41
CA ARG A 237 -16.84 9.28 -4.11
C ARG A 237 -15.56 10.11 -4.17
N PRO A 238 -15.46 11.27 -3.50
CA PRO A 238 -14.23 12.04 -3.47
C PRO A 238 -13.04 11.20 -2.99
N MET A 239 -11.89 11.32 -3.66
CA MET A 239 -10.65 10.69 -3.19
C MET A 239 -10.05 11.44 -2.00
N ALA A 240 -9.86 12.75 -2.15
CA ALA A 240 -9.28 13.64 -1.16
C ALA A 240 -9.64 15.09 -1.53
N HIS A 241 -9.79 15.98 -0.55
CA HIS A 241 -10.23 17.36 -0.78
C HIS A 241 -9.28 18.19 -1.64
N TYR A 242 -7.98 17.86 -1.66
CA TYR A 242 -6.97 18.54 -2.47
C TYR A 242 -6.83 17.98 -3.90
N SER A 243 -7.64 16.99 -4.27
CA SER A 243 -7.58 16.35 -5.59
C SER A 243 -8.95 16.31 -6.26
N SER A 244 -8.99 16.51 -7.57
CA SER A 244 -10.21 16.31 -8.37
C SER A 244 -10.55 14.84 -8.61
N LYS A 245 -9.64 13.91 -8.28
CA LYS A 245 -9.85 12.48 -8.49
C LYS A 245 -11.03 11.96 -7.67
N GLN A 246 -11.75 11.02 -8.26
CA GLN A 246 -12.83 10.28 -7.62
C GLN A 246 -12.45 8.82 -7.49
N ARG A 247 -12.96 8.19 -6.42
CA ARG A 247 -12.99 6.75 -6.24
C ARG A 247 -14.13 6.15 -7.02
N VAL A 248 -13.82 5.13 -7.79
CA VAL A 248 -14.79 4.32 -8.55
C VAL A 248 -14.54 2.86 -8.24
N VAL A 249 -15.61 2.09 -8.02
CA VAL A 249 -15.55 0.63 -7.90
C VAL A 249 -16.08 0.05 -9.21
N PRO A 250 -15.26 -0.64 -10.02
CA PRO A 250 -15.73 -1.27 -11.24
C PRO A 250 -16.84 -2.30 -10.99
N GLN A 251 -17.72 -2.54 -11.97
CA GLN A 251 -18.79 -3.55 -11.83
C GLN A 251 -18.27 -4.99 -11.79
N ALA A 252 -17.14 -5.27 -12.46
CA ALA A 252 -16.48 -6.58 -12.49
C ALA A 252 -15.48 -6.74 -11.33
N VAL A 253 -15.97 -6.65 -10.10
CA VAL A 253 -15.17 -6.91 -8.89
C VAL A 253 -15.52 -8.27 -8.33
N ASP A 254 -14.53 -9.16 -8.28
CA ASP A 254 -14.60 -10.32 -7.42
C ASP A 254 -14.19 -9.87 -6.02
N THR A 255 -15.13 -9.94 -5.08
CA THR A 255 -14.94 -9.57 -3.68
C THR A 255 -14.07 -10.57 -2.93
N GLY A 256 -13.83 -11.75 -3.51
CA GLY A 256 -12.73 -12.59 -3.08
C GLY A 256 -11.42 -11.83 -3.32
N LEU A 257 -10.63 -11.66 -2.28
CA LEU A 257 -9.22 -11.25 -2.39
C LEU A 257 -8.33 -12.51 -2.36
N PRO A 258 -8.45 -13.48 -3.29
CA PRO A 258 -7.58 -14.64 -3.26
C PRO A 258 -6.16 -14.20 -3.61
N THR A 259 -5.21 -14.85 -2.98
CA THR A 259 -3.82 -14.83 -3.39
C THR A 259 -3.69 -15.55 -4.74
N LEU A 260 -3.06 -14.92 -5.73
CA LEU A 260 -2.93 -15.42 -7.10
C LEU A 260 -1.46 -15.48 -7.54
N PRO A 261 -1.00 -16.54 -8.23
CA PRO A 261 0.31 -16.54 -8.88
C PRO A 261 0.41 -15.41 -9.88
N ILE A 262 1.52 -14.67 -9.88
CA ILE A 262 1.77 -13.58 -10.82
C ILE A 262 2.39 -14.18 -12.09
N ASP A 263 1.81 -13.87 -13.25
CA ASP A 263 2.27 -14.35 -14.55
C ASP A 263 3.26 -13.38 -15.21
N GLY A 264 3.23 -12.10 -14.82
CA GLY A 264 4.16 -11.09 -15.31
C GLY A 264 3.79 -9.68 -14.85
N PHE A 265 4.60 -8.71 -15.24
CA PHE A 265 4.28 -7.30 -14.97
C PHE A 265 4.68 -6.33 -16.07
N LEU A 266 3.93 -5.23 -16.14
CA LEU A 266 4.13 -4.14 -17.08
C LEU A 266 4.59 -2.90 -16.33
N VAL A 267 5.59 -2.20 -16.86
CA VAL A 267 6.02 -0.89 -16.34
C VAL A 267 5.67 0.18 -17.34
N LEU A 268 4.76 1.08 -16.96
CA LEU A 268 4.35 2.19 -17.79
C LEU A 268 5.46 3.24 -17.88
N ASP A 269 5.88 3.54 -19.09
CA ASP A 269 6.78 4.64 -19.39
C ASP A 269 5.98 5.93 -19.66
N ASN A 270 6.50 7.04 -19.16
CA ASN A 270 5.93 8.36 -19.38
C ASN A 270 6.41 8.97 -20.72
N ALA A 271 7.44 8.39 -21.35
CA ALA A 271 7.86 8.77 -22.70
C ALA A 271 6.85 8.28 -23.75
N ALA A 272 5.69 8.93 -23.81
CA ALA A 272 4.61 8.59 -24.73
C ALA A 272 5.06 8.81 -26.19
N PRO A 273 5.13 7.76 -27.04
CA PRO A 273 5.37 7.94 -28.45
C PRO A 273 4.13 8.58 -29.09
N ALA A 274 4.31 9.36 -30.15
CA ALA A 274 3.20 10.06 -30.79
C ALA A 274 2.13 9.09 -31.34
N ASN A 275 2.55 7.97 -31.94
CA ASN A 275 1.68 7.09 -32.74
C ASN A 275 1.91 5.58 -32.49
N ALA A 276 2.67 5.20 -31.46
CA ALA A 276 3.01 3.79 -31.24
C ALA A 276 2.87 3.42 -29.77
N ALA A 277 2.53 2.16 -29.52
CA ALA A 277 2.54 1.57 -28.20
C ALA A 277 3.61 0.46 -28.14
N PRO A 278 4.92 0.76 -28.13
CA PRO A 278 5.92 -0.28 -28.08
C PRO A 278 5.86 -1.00 -26.72
N LEU A 279 5.93 -2.32 -26.80
CA LEU A 279 6.09 -3.20 -25.66
C LEU A 279 7.46 -3.85 -25.74
N THR A 280 8.36 -3.45 -24.85
CA THR A 280 9.76 -3.89 -24.89
C THR A 280 10.09 -4.75 -23.67
N PRO A 281 10.65 -5.96 -23.83
CA PRO A 281 11.09 -6.78 -22.71
C PRO A 281 12.09 -6.04 -21.82
N MET A 282 12.02 -6.29 -20.52
CA MET A 282 12.93 -5.74 -19.52
C MET A 282 13.91 -6.81 -19.06
N THR A 283 15.16 -6.41 -18.82
CA THR A 283 16.14 -7.26 -18.14
C THR A 283 15.76 -7.45 -16.67
N ALA A 284 16.32 -8.48 -16.01
CA ALA A 284 16.12 -8.69 -14.57
C ALA A 284 16.60 -7.49 -13.73
N ALA A 285 17.68 -6.82 -14.16
CA ALA A 285 18.18 -5.62 -13.47
C ALA A 285 17.21 -4.44 -13.57
N GLU A 286 16.68 -4.15 -14.77
CA GLU A 286 15.66 -3.10 -14.97
C GLU A 286 14.38 -3.41 -14.19
N SER A 287 13.98 -4.69 -14.17
CA SER A 287 12.84 -5.22 -13.45
C SER A 287 12.97 -5.03 -11.94
N CYS A 288 14.13 -5.39 -11.38
CA CYS A 288 14.44 -5.20 -9.97
C CYS A 288 14.41 -3.71 -9.58
N LEU A 289 15.02 -2.84 -10.38
CA LEU A 289 14.99 -1.39 -10.15
C LEU A 289 13.57 -0.81 -10.22
N ALA A 290 12.75 -1.30 -11.15
CA ALA A 290 11.35 -0.88 -11.26
C ALA A 290 10.55 -1.31 -10.01
N LEU A 291 10.72 -2.54 -9.54
CA LEU A 291 10.06 -3.04 -8.33
C LEU A 291 10.45 -2.19 -7.12
N ILE A 292 11.75 -1.95 -6.89
CA ILE A 292 12.23 -1.09 -5.78
C ILE A 292 11.61 0.31 -5.87
N ARG A 293 11.64 0.92 -7.06
CA ARG A 293 11.11 2.28 -7.28
C ARG A 293 9.61 2.37 -7.00
N HIS A 294 8.88 1.32 -7.30
CA HIS A 294 7.43 1.26 -7.14
C HIS A 294 7.02 0.53 -5.86
N SER A 295 7.92 0.39 -4.89
CA SER A 295 7.59 -0.20 -3.59
C SER A 295 7.29 0.85 -2.54
N PHE A 296 6.34 0.57 -1.66
CA PHE A 296 6.17 1.31 -0.42
C PHE A 296 7.28 0.95 0.55
N GLN A 297 7.81 1.97 1.23
CA GLN A 297 8.81 1.82 2.27
C GLN A 297 8.44 2.71 3.45
N LEU A 298 8.48 2.18 4.66
CA LEU A 298 8.26 2.97 5.86
C LEU A 298 9.51 3.77 6.23
N ASP A 299 10.67 3.11 6.28
CA ASP A 299 11.93 3.71 6.74
C ASP A 299 13.08 3.37 5.78
N PRO A 300 13.38 4.25 4.82
CA PRO A 300 14.52 4.07 3.91
C PRO A 300 15.89 4.04 4.60
N GLY A 301 15.97 4.52 5.86
CA GLY A 301 17.20 4.50 6.65
C GLY A 301 17.46 3.16 7.37
N ASP A 302 16.52 2.22 7.37
CA ASP A 302 16.72 0.89 7.95
C ASP A 302 17.43 -0.04 6.95
N LYS A 303 18.77 -0.08 7.05
CA LYS A 303 19.64 -0.87 6.15
C LYS A 303 19.28 -2.36 6.11
N ARG A 304 18.85 -2.95 7.24
CA ARG A 304 18.52 -4.38 7.30
C ARG A 304 17.27 -4.66 6.49
N ARG A 305 16.22 -3.86 6.70
CA ARG A 305 14.97 -3.98 5.94
C ARG A 305 15.16 -3.66 4.47
N MET A 306 16.01 -2.68 4.14
CA MET A 306 16.36 -2.38 2.75
C MET A 306 17.09 -3.53 2.06
N ALA A 307 17.97 -4.27 2.76
CA ALA A 307 18.60 -5.46 2.21
C ALA A 307 17.59 -6.59 1.93
N THR A 308 16.67 -6.85 2.87
CA THR A 308 15.57 -7.81 2.66
C THR A 308 14.68 -7.39 1.50
N HIS A 309 14.34 -6.11 1.42
CA HIS A 309 13.52 -5.55 0.35
C HIS A 309 14.17 -5.72 -1.02
N LEU A 310 15.45 -5.36 -1.15
CA LEU A 310 16.24 -5.55 -2.37
C LEU A 310 16.28 -7.03 -2.80
N HIS A 311 16.47 -7.94 -1.84
CA HIS A 311 16.48 -9.37 -2.12
C HIS A 311 15.13 -9.86 -2.67
N MET A 312 14.01 -9.48 -2.05
CA MET A 312 12.67 -9.82 -2.55
C MET A 312 12.43 -9.29 -3.96
N CYS A 313 12.77 -8.02 -4.24
CA CYS A 313 12.66 -7.44 -5.57
C CYS A 313 13.52 -8.19 -6.61
N SER A 314 14.73 -8.60 -6.23
CA SER A 314 15.63 -9.36 -7.10
C SER A 314 15.06 -10.74 -7.45
N GLU A 315 14.47 -11.45 -6.47
CA GLU A 315 13.86 -12.76 -6.72
C GLU A 315 12.63 -12.65 -7.63
N VAL A 316 11.73 -11.70 -7.35
CA VAL A 316 10.55 -11.45 -8.20
C VAL A 316 10.99 -11.09 -9.64
N ALA A 317 11.99 -10.22 -9.79
CA ALA A 317 12.52 -9.82 -11.10
C ALA A 317 13.17 -10.97 -11.88
N ARG A 318 13.66 -12.01 -11.19
CA ARG A 318 14.23 -13.21 -11.81
C ARG A 318 13.15 -14.20 -12.22
N MET A 319 12.05 -14.26 -11.46
CA MET A 319 10.96 -15.22 -11.67
C MET A 319 9.98 -14.78 -12.76
N LEU A 320 9.72 -13.47 -12.88
CA LEU A 320 8.62 -12.96 -13.69
C LEU A 320 9.09 -12.32 -15.00
N PRO A 321 8.39 -12.58 -16.13
CA PRO A 321 8.57 -11.78 -17.32
C PRO A 321 8.06 -10.35 -17.08
N ALA A 322 8.82 -9.37 -17.59
CA ALA A 322 8.49 -7.97 -17.44
C ALA A 322 8.66 -7.23 -18.76
N CYS A 323 7.73 -6.32 -19.05
CA CYS A 323 7.81 -5.44 -20.22
C CYS A 323 7.59 -3.98 -19.83
N ARG A 324 8.27 -3.10 -20.55
CA ARG A 324 8.01 -1.67 -20.53
C ARG A 324 6.97 -1.36 -21.60
N LEU A 325 5.94 -0.60 -21.22
CA LEU A 325 4.88 -0.14 -22.11
C LEU A 325 4.92 1.38 -22.19
N ALA A 326 5.24 1.92 -23.37
CA ALA A 326 5.04 3.33 -23.68
C ALA A 326 3.82 3.43 -24.61
N TYR A 327 2.95 4.43 -24.45
CA TYR A 327 1.76 4.57 -25.30
C TYR A 327 1.25 6.01 -25.39
N PRO A 328 0.51 6.36 -26.46
CA PRO A 328 -0.09 7.70 -26.61
C PRO A 328 -1.11 7.99 -25.50
N ARG A 329 -1.04 9.17 -24.88
CA ARG A 329 -1.93 9.57 -23.77
C ARG A 329 -3.25 10.15 -24.28
N ARG A 330 -4.01 9.34 -25.01
CA ARG A 330 -5.29 9.71 -25.63
C ARG A 330 -6.27 8.55 -25.61
N TYR A 331 -7.53 8.85 -25.32
CA TYR A 331 -8.58 7.85 -25.10
C TYR A 331 -8.91 7.04 -26.36
N ASP A 332 -8.80 7.65 -27.55
CA ASP A 332 -8.99 7.00 -28.86
C ASP A 332 -7.96 5.88 -29.15
N ALA A 333 -6.74 5.99 -28.63
CA ALA A 333 -5.71 4.95 -28.78
C ALA A 333 -5.81 3.81 -27.76
N MET A 334 -6.66 3.92 -26.74
CA MET A 334 -6.68 2.94 -25.64
C MET A 334 -7.12 1.55 -26.10
N THR A 335 -8.00 1.46 -27.11
CA THR A 335 -8.43 0.17 -27.70
C THR A 335 -7.25 -0.62 -28.26
N ASP A 336 -6.34 0.05 -28.99
CA ASP A 336 -5.16 -0.57 -29.57
C ASP A 336 -4.16 -0.98 -28.48
N VAL A 337 -3.97 -0.12 -27.47
CA VAL A 337 -3.11 -0.40 -26.32
C VAL A 337 -3.62 -1.61 -25.53
N ALA A 338 -4.92 -1.70 -25.27
CA ALA A 338 -5.50 -2.84 -24.58
C ALA A 338 -5.37 -4.13 -25.39
N SER A 339 -5.63 -4.06 -26.70
CA SER A 339 -5.48 -5.22 -27.60
C SER A 339 -4.04 -5.72 -27.63
N LEU A 340 -3.06 -4.82 -27.60
CA LEU A 340 -1.64 -5.16 -27.48
C LEU A 340 -1.33 -5.87 -26.16
N ILE A 341 -1.83 -5.34 -25.03
CA ILE A 341 -1.65 -5.95 -23.71
C ILE A 341 -2.27 -7.34 -23.68
N GLU A 342 -3.51 -7.48 -24.15
CA GLU A 342 -4.24 -8.76 -24.21
C GLU A 342 -3.48 -9.79 -25.03
N ALA A 343 -2.99 -9.43 -26.22
CA ALA A 343 -2.20 -10.31 -27.06
C ALA A 343 -0.89 -10.73 -26.38
N HIS A 344 -0.19 -9.80 -25.74
CA HIS A 344 1.03 -10.10 -25.02
C HIS A 344 0.79 -11.03 -23.82
N VAL A 345 -0.21 -10.73 -23.00
CA VAL A 345 -0.56 -11.55 -21.83
C VAL A 345 -1.00 -12.94 -22.27
N SER A 346 -1.77 -13.05 -23.36
CA SER A 346 -2.15 -14.35 -23.94
C SER A 346 -0.92 -15.21 -24.30
N ALA A 347 0.15 -14.60 -24.81
CA ALA A 347 1.39 -15.28 -25.16
C ALA A 347 2.32 -15.63 -23.98
N MET A 348 2.10 -15.08 -22.77
CA MET A 348 2.90 -15.42 -21.58
C MET A 348 2.71 -16.89 -21.18
N PRO A 349 3.72 -17.54 -20.57
CA PRO A 349 3.48 -18.80 -19.87
C PRO A 349 2.55 -18.55 -18.67
N ILE A 350 1.78 -19.57 -18.27
CA ILE A 350 1.03 -19.52 -17.00
C ILE A 350 1.98 -19.87 -15.87
N ALA A 351 1.98 -19.08 -14.80
CA ALA A 351 2.70 -19.37 -13.57
C ALA A 351 2.11 -20.63 -12.92
N THR A 352 2.85 -21.74 -13.01
CA THR A 352 2.52 -22.99 -12.33
C THR A 352 3.60 -23.31 -11.32
N ALA A 353 3.23 -23.80 -10.13
CA ALA A 353 4.20 -24.32 -9.18
C ALA A 353 5.04 -25.40 -9.88
N ALA A 354 6.36 -25.20 -9.98
CA ALA A 354 7.24 -26.28 -10.38
C ALA A 354 7.07 -27.41 -9.36
N HIS A 355 6.74 -28.62 -9.81
CA HIS A 355 6.78 -29.79 -8.92
C HIS A 355 8.19 -29.84 -8.32
N ALA A 356 8.30 -29.73 -7.00
CA ALA A 356 9.56 -29.98 -6.32
C ALA A 356 10.08 -31.35 -6.79
N PRO A 357 11.37 -31.49 -7.13
CA PRO A 357 11.93 -32.80 -7.41
C PRO A 357 11.65 -33.66 -6.18
N THR A 358 10.88 -34.73 -6.36
CA THR A 358 10.66 -35.73 -5.33
C THR A 358 12.04 -36.13 -4.82
N PRO A 359 12.34 -36.05 -3.51
CA PRO A 359 13.62 -36.52 -3.03
C PRO A 359 13.77 -37.97 -3.49
N ALA A 360 14.83 -38.24 -4.25
CA ALA A 360 15.11 -39.58 -4.74
C ALA A 360 15.13 -40.52 -3.54
N SER A 361 14.06 -41.32 -3.42
CA SER A 361 14.04 -42.46 -2.52
C SER A 361 14.93 -43.52 -3.13
N GLY A 362 16.13 -43.66 -2.56
CA GLY A 362 17.03 -44.77 -2.85
C GLY A 362 18.47 -44.37 -2.58
N SER A 363 19.26 -45.15 -1.86
CA SER A 363 19.08 -46.43 -1.17
C SER A 363 20.36 -46.66 -0.38
#